data_AF-A0A5B7RCF6-F1
#
_entry.id   AF-A0A5B7RCF6-F1
#
_cell.length_a   1.000
_cell.length_b   1.000
_cell.length_c   1.000
_cell.angle_alpha   90.00
_cell.angle_beta   90.00
_cell.angle_gamma   90.00
#
_symmetry.space_group_name_H-M   'P 1'
#
loop_
_entity.id
_entity.type
_entity.pdbx_description
1 polymer ?
#
loop_
_entity_poly.entity_id
_entity_poly.type
_entity_poly.pdbx_seq_one_letter_code
_entity_poly.pdbx_strand_id
1 'polypeptide(L)'
;MISWARTTTPFDPATLHLLVDDVREQPFVLDLVGTYRSMLRPRVTRVVDAVLAADLECAMDAVLSLKVSSTMTGAQELAEMAGVVETHLRRDELADARAEALLLPPAATRAEEAITRYVVSVRGPGAARPAQGTGDSIR
;
A
#
# COMPACT_ATOMS: atom_id res chain seq x y z
N MET A 1 22.45 23.32 -0.09
CA MET A 1 21.07 22.85 0.14
C MET A 1 21.16 21.45 0.70
N ILE A 2 20.76 21.27 1.96
CA ILE A 2 20.84 19.97 2.63
C ILE A 2 19.73 19.09 2.05
N SER A 3 20.11 18.14 1.20
CA SER A 3 19.22 17.08 0.75
C SER A 3 19.00 16.14 1.93
N TRP A 4 17.88 16.31 2.63
CA TRP A 4 17.36 15.28 3.51
C TRP A 4 16.90 14.15 2.59
N ALA A 5 17.66 13.06 2.51
CA ALA A 5 17.10 11.79 2.08
C ALA A 5 15.97 11.49 3.07
N ARG A 6 14.73 11.87 2.72
CA ARG A 6 13.55 11.50 3.49
C ARG A 6 13.54 9.99 3.49
N THR A 7 13.97 9.40 4.59
CA THR A 7 13.95 7.95 4.78
C THR A 7 12.51 7.60 5.14
N THR A 8 11.58 7.87 4.22
CA THR A 8 10.17 7.58 4.45
C THR A 8 10.01 6.07 4.38
N THR A 9 9.41 5.50 5.42
CA THR A 9 9.22 4.06 5.53
C THR A 9 8.27 3.58 4.42
N PRO A 10 8.67 2.59 3.59
CA PRO A 10 7.78 2.06 2.54
C PRO A 10 6.49 1.45 3.09
N PHE A 11 6.55 0.91 4.31
CA PHE A 11 5.43 0.32 5.02
C PHE A 11 5.68 0.29 6.54
N ASP A 12 4.76 0.86 7.31
CA ASP A 12 4.77 0.88 8.77
C ASP A 12 3.58 0.08 9.35
N PRO A 13 3.80 -1.14 9.87
CA PRO A 13 2.75 -1.96 10.44
C PRO A 13 2.16 -1.39 11.74
N ALA A 14 2.81 -0.42 12.41
CA ALA A 14 2.22 0.21 13.58
C ALA A 14 0.91 0.93 13.24
N THR A 15 0.77 1.43 12.01
CA THR A 15 -0.48 2.05 11.53
C THR A 15 -1.66 1.06 11.55
N LEU A 16 -1.39 -0.22 11.27
CA LEU A 16 -2.41 -1.27 11.29
C LEU A 16 -2.79 -1.66 12.72
N HIS A 17 -1.84 -1.62 13.65
CA HIS A 17 -2.11 -1.90 15.05
C HIS A 17 -2.90 -0.79 15.76
N LEU A 18 -2.95 0.43 15.19
CA LEU A 18 -3.87 1.47 15.68
C LEU A 18 -5.33 1.20 15.31
N LEU A 19 -5.59 0.34 14.31
CA LEU A 19 -6.94 -0.08 13.93
C LEU A 19 -7.46 -1.24 14.81
N VAL A 20 -6.60 -1.84 15.63
CA VAL A 20 -6.85 -3.13 16.30
C VAL A 20 -6.43 -3.07 17.76
N ASP A 21 -7.38 -3.20 18.68
CA ASP A 21 -7.12 -3.22 20.13
C ASP A 21 -6.84 -4.65 20.68
N ASP A 22 -7.07 -5.73 19.92
CA ASP A 22 -6.93 -7.13 20.39
C ASP A 22 -6.20 -8.07 19.40
N VAL A 23 -5.48 -9.05 19.95
CA VAL A 23 -4.76 -10.13 19.24
C VAL A 23 -5.68 -10.96 18.34
N ARG A 24 -6.99 -10.98 18.62
CA ARG A 24 -8.00 -11.71 17.81
C ARG A 24 -8.20 -11.14 16.42
N GLU A 25 -7.74 -9.93 16.12
CA GLU A 25 -7.93 -9.29 14.81
C GLU A 25 -6.70 -9.42 13.89
N GLN A 26 -5.69 -10.21 14.27
CA GLN A 26 -4.55 -10.50 13.39
C GLN A 26 -4.97 -11.03 12.00
N PRO A 27 -5.96 -11.95 11.86
CA PRO A 27 -6.46 -12.34 10.53
C PRO A 27 -7.02 -11.17 9.73
N PHE A 28 -7.72 -10.25 10.39
CA PHE A 28 -8.26 -9.04 9.76
C PHE A 28 -7.13 -8.13 9.24
N VAL A 29 -6.07 -7.93 10.03
CA VAL A 29 -4.89 -7.17 9.57
C VAL A 29 -4.26 -7.80 8.33
N LEU A 30 -4.11 -9.14 8.33
CA LEU A 30 -3.54 -9.87 7.19
C LEU A 30 -4.43 -9.78 5.93
N ASP A 31 -5.74 -9.80 6.08
CA ASP A 31 -6.70 -9.65 4.98
C ASP A 31 -6.72 -8.21 4.44
N LEU A 32 -6.61 -7.21 5.33
CA LEU A 32 -6.52 -5.80 4.95
C LEU A 32 -5.28 -5.53 4.11
N VAL A 33 -4.10 -5.93 4.58
CA VAL A 33 -2.84 -5.76 3.82
C VAL A 33 -2.83 -6.61 2.55
N GLY A 34 -3.45 -7.79 2.57
CA GLY A 34 -3.60 -8.66 1.40
C GLY A 34 -4.42 -7.99 0.30
N THR A 35 -5.56 -7.42 0.67
CA THR A 35 -6.44 -6.65 -0.22
C THR A 35 -5.75 -5.40 -0.75
N TYR A 36 -5.08 -4.63 0.10
CA TYR A 36 -4.33 -3.46 -0.35
C TYR A 36 -3.26 -3.85 -1.37
N ARG A 37 -2.47 -4.89 -1.08
CA ARG A 37 -1.41 -5.36 -1.97
C ARG A 37 -1.93 -5.81 -3.34
N SER A 38 -3.08 -6.50 -3.40
CA SER A 38 -3.67 -6.92 -4.69
C SER A 38 -4.16 -5.74 -5.53
N MET A 39 -4.59 -4.65 -4.88
CA MET A 39 -5.12 -3.45 -5.53
C MET A 39 -4.05 -2.40 -5.83
N LEU A 40 -2.85 -2.50 -5.25
CA LEU A 40 -1.84 -1.45 -5.31
C LEU A 40 -1.40 -1.14 -6.74
N ARG A 41 -0.95 -2.16 -7.49
CA ARG A 41 -0.48 -1.99 -8.85
C ARG A 41 -1.54 -1.37 -9.79
N PRO A 42 -2.79 -1.88 -9.85
CA PRO A 42 -3.86 -1.24 -10.61
C PRO A 42 -4.09 0.24 -10.23
N ARG A 43 -4.07 0.57 -8.94
CA ARG A 43 -4.26 1.96 -8.46
C ARG A 43 -3.14 2.88 -8.92
N VAL A 44 -1.90 2.42 -8.83
CA VAL A 44 -0.73 3.19 -9.27
C VAL A 44 -0.74 3.39 -10.78
N THR A 45 -1.07 2.35 -11.55
CA THR A 45 -1.25 2.47 -13.02
C THR A 45 -2.32 3.50 -13.36
N ARG A 46 -3.49 3.46 -12.69
CA ARG A 46 -4.57 4.43 -12.91
C ARG A 46 -4.12 5.87 -12.68
N VAL A 47 -3.32 6.12 -11.64
CA VAL A 47 -2.75 7.46 -11.38
C VAL A 47 -1.83 7.89 -12.53
N VAL A 48 -0.87 7.03 -12.89
CA VAL A 48 0.11 7.34 -13.95
C VAL A 48 -0.60 7.62 -15.27
N ASP A 49 -1.53 6.75 -15.68
CA ASP A 49 -2.24 6.88 -16.95
C ASP A 49 -3.07 8.17 -17.01
N ALA A 50 -3.83 8.49 -15.95
CA ALA A 50 -4.65 9.69 -15.90
C ALA A 50 -3.82 10.98 -15.91
N VAL A 51 -2.71 11.03 -15.15
CA VAL A 51 -1.80 12.19 -15.10
C VAL A 51 -1.08 12.38 -16.44
N LEU A 52 -0.65 11.29 -17.10
CA LEU A 52 -0.03 11.37 -18.43
C LEU A 52 -1.03 11.83 -19.49
N ALA A 53 -2.28 11.35 -19.43
CA ALA A 53 -3.36 11.77 -20.32
C ALA A 53 -3.85 13.21 -20.09
N ALA A 54 -3.38 13.89 -19.02
CA ALA A 54 -3.88 15.19 -18.58
C ALA A 54 -5.39 15.20 -18.29
N ASP A 55 -5.94 14.06 -17.88
CA ASP A 55 -7.31 13.93 -17.39
C ASP A 55 -7.33 14.30 -15.90
N LEU A 56 -7.54 15.59 -15.61
CA LEU A 56 -7.44 16.13 -14.26
C LEU A 56 -8.46 15.51 -13.29
N GLU A 57 -9.68 15.24 -13.75
CA GLU A 57 -10.73 14.65 -12.92
C GLU A 57 -10.36 13.22 -12.53
N CYS A 58 -10.01 12.38 -13.51
CA CYS A 58 -9.59 11.02 -13.23
C CYS A 58 -8.27 10.97 -12.43
N ALA A 59 -7.35 11.90 -12.68
CA ALA A 59 -6.07 11.97 -11.97
C ALA A 59 -6.30 12.31 -10.50
N MET A 60 -7.12 13.31 -10.19
CA MET A 60 -7.43 13.68 -8.80
C MET A 60 -8.14 12.56 -8.05
N ASP A 61 -9.14 11.91 -8.66
CA ASP A 61 -9.82 10.75 -8.07
C ASP A 61 -8.84 9.61 -7.76
N ALA A 62 -8.01 9.23 -8.75
CA ALA A 62 -7.05 8.16 -8.60
C ALA A 62 -6.00 8.45 -7.51
N VAL A 63 -5.47 9.69 -7.48
CA VAL A 63 -4.45 10.11 -6.51
C VAL A 63 -5.01 10.12 -5.09
N LEU A 64 -6.21 10.64 -4.88
CA LEU A 64 -6.86 10.64 -3.56
C LEU A 64 -7.14 9.22 -3.07
N SER A 65 -7.63 8.35 -3.97
CA SER A 65 -7.87 6.94 -3.67
C SER A 65 -6.58 6.21 -3.27
N LEU A 66 -5.48 6.43 -4.00
CA LEU A 66 -4.17 5.87 -3.66
C LEU A 66 -3.67 6.41 -2.32
N LYS A 67 -3.73 7.72 -2.09
CA LYS A 67 -3.26 8.37 -0.85
C LYS A 67 -3.99 7.85 0.39
N VAL A 68 -5.32 7.84 0.35
CA VAL A 68 -6.15 7.39 1.49
C VAL A 68 -5.89 5.92 1.80
N SER A 69 -5.95 5.04 0.80
CA SER A 69 -5.71 3.61 1.01
C SER A 69 -4.29 3.31 1.51
N SER A 70 -3.29 4.04 1.01
CA SER A 70 -1.90 3.90 1.47
C SER A 70 -1.72 4.38 2.90
N THR A 71 -2.37 5.49 3.27
CA THR A 71 -2.38 6.00 4.65
C THR A 71 -2.99 4.99 5.61
N MET A 72 -4.17 4.45 5.29
CA MET A 72 -4.86 3.48 6.15
C MET A 72 -4.08 2.18 6.33
N THR A 73 -3.32 1.77 5.31
CA THR A 73 -2.58 0.51 5.34
C THR A 73 -1.15 0.69 5.87
N GLY A 74 -0.70 1.92 6.14
CA GLY A 74 0.65 2.21 6.60
C GLY A 74 1.72 2.26 5.50
N ALA A 75 1.34 2.30 4.21
CA ALA A 75 2.27 2.53 3.10
C ALA A 75 2.64 4.02 2.99
N GLN A 76 3.38 4.52 4.00
CA GLN A 76 3.64 5.94 4.24
C GLN A 76 4.35 6.62 3.07
N GLU A 77 5.38 5.99 2.50
CA GLU A 77 6.09 6.52 1.33
C GLU A 77 5.15 6.82 0.16
N LEU A 78 4.27 5.86 -0.18
CA LEU A 78 3.29 6.05 -1.24
C LEU A 78 2.25 7.12 -0.92
N ALA A 79 1.79 7.20 0.34
CA ALA A 79 0.84 8.22 0.76
C ALA A 79 1.43 9.64 0.63
N GLU A 80 2.70 9.81 1.02
CA GLU A 80 3.42 11.07 0.87
C GLU A 80 3.59 11.44 -0.61
N MET A 81 4.09 10.51 -1.43
CA MET A 81 4.31 10.76 -2.86
C MET A 81 3.00 11.06 -3.59
N ALA A 82 1.92 10.34 -3.30
CA ALA A 82 0.60 10.65 -3.84
C ALA A 82 0.14 12.06 -3.40
N GLY A 83 0.45 12.49 -2.17
CA GLY A 83 0.20 13.85 -1.70
C GLY A 83 0.98 14.94 -2.44
N VAL A 84 2.21 14.63 -2.89
CA VAL A 84 2.99 15.54 -3.75
C VAL A 84 2.33 15.68 -5.12
N VAL A 85 1.96 14.57 -5.76
CA VAL A 85 1.21 14.58 -7.03
C VAL A 85 -0.10 15.37 -6.89
N GLU A 86 -0.87 15.13 -5.83
CA GLU A 86 -2.11 15.86 -5.52
C GLU A 86 -1.86 17.38 -5.47
N THR A 87 -0.77 17.78 -4.81
CA THR A 87 -0.43 19.19 -4.64
C THR A 87 -0.14 19.87 -5.98
N HIS A 88 0.62 19.22 -6.86
CA HIS A 88 0.90 19.74 -8.20
C HIS A 88 -0.37 19.80 -9.07
N LEU A 89 -1.22 18.76 -9.03
CA LEU A 89 -2.50 18.76 -9.75
C LEU A 89 -3.41 19.91 -9.30
N ARG A 90 -3.49 20.19 -8.00
CA ARG A 90 -4.27 21.32 -7.46
C ARG A 90 -3.74 22.70 -7.87
N ARG A 91 -2.48 22.79 -8.28
CA ARG A 91 -1.81 24.03 -8.72
C ARG A 91 -1.75 24.17 -10.25
N ASP A 92 -2.37 23.26 -10.99
CA ASP A 92 -2.25 23.13 -12.45
C ASP A 92 -0.79 22.95 -12.92
N GLU A 93 0.09 22.42 -12.06
CA GLU A 93 1.50 22.14 -12.35
C GLU A 93 1.64 20.75 -13.01
N LEU A 94 1.04 20.57 -14.19
CA LEU A 94 0.95 19.24 -14.83
C LEU A 94 2.31 18.61 -15.16
N ALA A 95 3.34 19.40 -15.48
CA ALA A 95 4.67 18.88 -15.76
C ALA A 95 5.30 18.23 -14.52
N ASP A 96 5.20 18.90 -13.37
CA ASP A 96 5.72 18.41 -12.10
C ASP A 96 4.88 17.23 -11.59
N ALA A 97 3.54 17.29 -11.72
CA ALA A 97 2.67 16.17 -11.41
C ALA A 97 3.04 14.90 -12.19
N ARG A 98 3.38 15.03 -13.49
CA ARG A 98 3.84 13.91 -14.32
C ARG A 98 5.18 13.37 -13.86
N ALA A 99 6.15 14.24 -13.57
CA ALA A 99 7.45 13.82 -13.08
C ALA A 99 7.32 13.01 -11.78
N GLU A 100 6.50 13.48 -10.84
CA GLU A 100 6.26 12.80 -9.56
C GLU A 100 5.44 11.51 -9.71
N ALA A 101 4.42 11.50 -10.58
CA ALA A 101 3.61 10.30 -10.82
C ALA A 101 4.45 9.13 -11.37
N LEU A 102 5.46 9.41 -12.20
CA LEU A 102 6.39 8.40 -12.73
C LEU A 102 7.28 7.76 -11.64
N LEU A 103 7.37 8.34 -10.45
CA LEU A 103 8.08 7.78 -9.31
C LEU A 103 7.21 6.82 -8.46
N LEU A 104 5.89 6.81 -8.66
CA LEU A 104 4.98 5.95 -7.90
C LEU A 104 5.18 4.45 -8.16
N PRO A 105 5.42 3.95 -9.39
CA PRO A 105 5.64 2.52 -9.63
C PRO A 105 6.81 1.90 -8.83
N PRO A 106 8.03 2.48 -8.80
CA PRO A 106 9.09 1.91 -7.98
C PRO A 106 8.82 2.01 -6.47
N ALA A 107 8.10 3.04 -5.99
CA ALA A 107 7.66 3.10 -4.59
C ALA A 107 6.65 2.00 -4.26
N ALA A 108 5.75 1.70 -5.20
CA ALA A 108 4.80 0.60 -5.07
C ALA A 108 5.48 -0.76 -4.94
N THR A 109 6.54 -1.01 -5.72
CA THR A 109 7.37 -2.21 -5.57
C THR A 109 7.98 -2.31 -4.16
N ARG A 110 8.53 -1.21 -3.62
CA ARG A 110 9.09 -1.20 -2.26
C ARG A 110 8.04 -1.50 -1.19
N ALA A 111 6.84 -0.94 -1.32
CA ALA A 111 5.71 -1.22 -0.43
C ALA A 111 5.26 -2.68 -0.53
N GLU A 112 5.10 -3.23 -1.74
CA GLU A 112 4.77 -4.64 -2.01
C GLU A 112 5.75 -5.60 -1.34
N GLU A 113 7.05 -5.32 -1.46
CA GLU A 113 8.10 -6.12 -0.83
C GLU A 113 8.05 -6.01 0.70
N ALA A 114 7.90 -4.80 1.24
CA ALA A 114 7.84 -4.58 2.69
C ALA A 114 6.61 -5.25 3.33
N ILE A 115 5.45 -5.15 2.70
CA ILE A 115 4.22 -5.86 3.11
C ILE A 115 4.44 -7.37 3.06
N THR A 116 5.09 -7.87 2.01
CA THR A 116 5.35 -9.31 1.87
C THR A 116 6.27 -9.81 2.99
N ARG A 117 7.34 -9.07 3.33
CA ARG A 117 8.20 -9.38 4.48
C ARG A 117 7.42 -9.38 5.79
N TYR A 118 6.56 -8.38 6.00
CA TYR A 118 5.69 -8.33 7.18
C TYR A 118 4.78 -9.56 7.28
N VAL A 119 4.04 -9.90 6.22
CA VAL A 119 3.12 -11.05 6.21
C VAL A 119 3.87 -12.36 6.50
N VAL A 120 5.07 -12.56 5.94
CA VAL A 120 5.91 -13.73 6.24
C VAL A 120 6.34 -13.74 7.71
N SER A 121 6.75 -12.59 8.26
CA SER A 121 7.18 -12.49 9.65
C SER A 121 6.06 -12.79 10.64
N VAL A 122 4.83 -12.33 10.36
CA VAL A 122 3.66 -12.52 11.23
C VAL A 122 3.18 -13.98 11.20
N ARG A 123 3.26 -14.66 10.05
CA ARG A 123 2.85 -16.07 9.92
C ARG A 123 3.86 -17.05 10.53
N GLY A 124 5.12 -16.64 10.70
CA GLY A 124 6.22 -17.46 11.21
C GLY A 124 6.56 -18.70 10.35
N PRO A 125 7.68 -19.40 10.60
CA PRO A 125 8.01 -20.68 9.96
C PRO A 125 7.12 -21.87 10.40
N GLY A 126 6.01 -21.61 11.11
CA GLY A 126 5.22 -22.61 11.83
C GLY A 126 3.78 -22.82 11.35
N ALA A 127 3.35 -22.23 10.23
CA ALA A 127 2.03 -22.49 9.63
C ALA A 127 1.97 -23.88 8.96
N ALA A 128 2.33 -24.93 9.69
CA ALA A 128 2.07 -26.30 9.31
C ALA A 128 0.56 -26.55 9.37
N ARG A 129 0.04 -26.95 8.21
CA ARG A 129 -1.29 -27.48 7.89
C ARG A 129 -2.06 -28.02 9.11
N PRO A 130 -3.32 -27.60 9.35
CA PRO A 130 -4.15 -28.27 10.34
C PRO A 130 -4.24 -29.75 9.98
N ALA A 131 -3.90 -30.60 10.95
CA ALA A 131 -3.97 -32.05 10.82
C ALA A 131 -5.38 -32.44 10.36
N GLN A 132 -5.48 -33.04 9.17
CA GLN A 132 -6.66 -33.81 8.81
C GLN A 132 -6.76 -34.93 9.83
N GLY A 133 -7.73 -34.77 10.73
CA GLY A 133 -8.13 -35.82 11.65
C GLY A 133 -8.51 -37.04 10.84
N THR A 134 -7.65 -38.05 10.91
CA THR A 134 -7.98 -39.44 10.59
C THR A 134 -9.14 -39.83 11.50
N GLY A 135 -10.36 -39.62 11.01
CA GLY A 135 -11.57 -40.24 11.52
C GLY A 135 -11.64 -41.66 10.99
N ASP A 136 -10.71 -42.49 11.42
CA ASP A 136 -10.81 -43.94 11.28
C ASP A 136 -11.22 -44.48 12.65
N SER A 137 -12.51 -44.76 12.81
CA SER A 137 -12.99 -45.65 13.87
C SER A 137 -14.41 -46.13 13.57
N ILE A 138 -14.50 -47.27 12.90
CA ILE A 138 -15.23 -48.47 13.35
C ILE A 138 -16.55 -48.19 14.09
N ARG A 139 -17.66 -48.48 13.40
CA ARG A 139 -18.69 -49.43 13.86
C ARG A 139 -19.52 -49.93 12.70
#